data_AF-A0A972AAN0-F1
#
_entry.id   AF-A0A972AAN0-F1
#
_cell.length_a   1.000
_cell.length_b   1.000
_cell.length_c   1.000
_cell.angle_alpha   90.00
_cell.angle_beta   90.00
_cell.angle_gamma   90.00
#
_symmetry.space_group_name_H-M   'P 1'
#
loop_
_entity.id
_entity.type
_entity.pdbx_description
1 polymer ?
#
loop_
_entity_poly.entity_id
_entity_poly.type
_entity_poly.pdbx_seq_one_letter_code
_entity_poly.pdbx_strand_id
1 'polypeptide(L)'
;MAKTKTTKRFSVKDKKNEISVGVSLINKLTEAREACGFTQEGLATHVGMKQSAIARLENKSSMPRIDTMLKLLEPLGYTLAIVPEGTPTTEIVAKVKAKTVKPKEPKPAVEKREERKVTRQKGTPPLKRQHDDYSQGPTRLINVSGDMFD
;
A
#
# COMPACT_ATOMS: atom_id res chain seq x y z
N MET A 1 32.58 13.77 37.27
CA MET A 1 32.91 13.19 35.94
C MET A 1 31.61 12.90 35.19
N ALA A 2 31.25 13.71 34.20
CA ALA A 2 30.02 13.51 33.42
C ALA A 2 30.31 12.63 32.19
N LYS A 3 29.61 11.50 32.05
CA LYS A 3 29.69 10.62 30.88
C LYS A 3 28.85 11.24 29.76
N THR A 4 29.49 11.69 28.68
CA THR A 4 28.81 12.22 27.49
C THR A 4 28.14 11.08 26.71
N LYS A 5 26.83 11.18 26.48
CA LYS A 5 26.10 10.33 25.53
C LYS A 5 26.48 10.75 24.11
N THR A 6 27.33 9.98 23.46
CA THR A 6 27.63 10.14 22.03
C THR A 6 26.43 9.64 21.21
N THR A 7 25.48 10.53 20.93
CA THR A 7 24.46 10.29 19.90
C THR A 7 25.13 10.28 18.52
N LYS A 8 25.40 9.09 17.99
CA LYS A 8 25.86 8.88 16.61
C LYS A 8 24.77 9.43 15.67
N ARG A 9 25.03 10.59 15.04
CA ARG A 9 24.15 11.14 14.00
C ARG A 9 24.24 10.24 12.78
N PHE A 10 23.16 9.56 12.42
CA PHE A 10 23.05 8.81 11.17
C PHE A 10 23.32 9.76 9.99
N SER A 11 24.28 9.40 9.14
CA SER A 11 24.68 10.21 7.99
C SER A 11 23.58 10.15 6.91
N VAL A 12 23.46 11.21 6.10
CA VAL A 12 22.58 11.22 4.90
C VAL A 12 22.92 10.07 3.94
N LYS A 13 24.18 9.61 3.96
CA LYS A 13 24.66 8.47 3.17
C LYS A 13 24.02 7.15 3.64
N ASP A 14 23.83 6.98 4.94
CA ASP A 14 23.20 5.80 5.54
C ASP A 14 21.72 5.70 5.14
N LYS A 15 21.00 6.83 5.16
CA LYS A 15 19.59 6.89 4.73
C LYS A 15 19.41 6.55 3.25
N LYS A 16 20.29 7.02 2.38
CA LYS A 16 20.24 6.70 0.93
C LYS A 16 20.48 5.21 0.68
N ASN A 17 21.42 4.61 1.40
CA ASN A 17 21.70 3.18 1.31
C ASN A 17 20.53 2.33 1.82
N GLU A 18 19.91 2.70 2.96
CA GLU A 18 18.72 2.02 3.49
C GLU A 18 17.55 2.04 2.49
N ILE A 19 17.30 3.18 1.85
CA ILE A 19 16.27 3.32 0.82
C ILE A 19 16.60 2.43 -0.39
N SER A 20 17.86 2.41 -0.83
CA SER A 20 18.29 1.58 -1.96
C SER A 20 18.11 0.08 -1.69
N VAL A 21 18.52 -0.38 -0.51
CA VAL A 21 18.35 -1.79 -0.09
C VAL A 21 16.88 -2.15 0.01
N GLY A 22 16.07 -1.26 0.60
CA GLY A 22 14.63 -1.44 0.72
C GLY A 22 13.93 -1.60 -0.63
N VAL A 23 14.24 -0.73 -1.59
CA VAL A 23 13.69 -0.81 -2.95
C VAL A 23 14.11 -2.09 -3.66
N SER A 24 15.37 -2.53 -3.51
CA SER A 24 15.85 -3.79 -4.07
C SER A 24 15.11 -5.00 -3.49
N LEU A 25 14.85 -5.00 -2.18
CA LEU A 25 14.13 -6.08 -1.51
C LEU A 25 12.67 -6.17 -1.98
N ILE A 26 12.00 -5.02 -2.12
CA ILE A 26 10.64 -4.95 -2.66
C ILE A 26 10.59 -5.52 -4.08
N ASN A 27 11.55 -5.18 -4.95
CA ASN A 27 11.58 -5.73 -6.32
C ASN A 27 11.66 -7.26 -6.31
N LYS A 28 12.56 -7.83 -5.49
CA LYS A 28 12.68 -9.30 -5.35
C LYS A 28 11.41 -9.94 -4.81
N LEU A 29 10.71 -9.27 -3.91
CA LEU A 29 9.41 -9.75 -3.42
C LEU A 29 8.35 -9.75 -4.53
N THR A 30 8.30 -8.71 -5.36
CA THR A 30 7.39 -8.65 -6.52
C THR A 30 7.68 -9.77 -7.52
N GLU A 31 8.96 -9.98 -7.85
CA GLU A 31 9.40 -11.07 -8.73
C GLU A 31 9.01 -12.45 -8.16
N ALA A 32 9.22 -12.67 -6.86
CA ALA A 32 8.81 -13.90 -6.19
C ALA A 32 7.29 -14.11 -6.23
N ARG A 33 6.49 -13.05 -6.01
CA ARG A 33 5.02 -13.12 -6.12
C ARG A 33 4.60 -13.56 -7.52
N GLU A 34 5.18 -12.95 -8.55
CA GLU A 34 4.86 -13.21 -9.95
C GLU A 34 5.31 -14.60 -10.38
N ALA A 35 6.49 -15.04 -9.97
CA ALA A 35 7.00 -16.39 -10.23
C ALA A 35 6.11 -17.48 -9.59
N CYS A 36 5.50 -17.19 -8.43
CA CYS A 36 4.52 -18.06 -7.79
C CYS A 36 3.09 -17.92 -8.36
N GLY A 37 2.86 -17.06 -9.35
CA GLY A 37 1.55 -16.90 -10.02
C GLY A 37 0.48 -16.18 -9.17
N PHE A 38 0.86 -15.51 -8.09
CA PHE A 38 -0.10 -14.77 -7.28
C PHE A 38 -0.39 -13.40 -7.90
N THR A 39 -1.66 -13.01 -7.97
CA THR A 39 -2.03 -11.60 -8.17
C THR A 39 -1.80 -10.81 -6.87
N GLN A 40 -1.74 -9.46 -6.94
CA GLN A 40 -1.66 -8.63 -5.74
C GLN A 40 -2.81 -8.92 -4.76
N GLU A 41 -4.03 -9.10 -5.28
CA GLU A 41 -5.21 -9.44 -4.47
C GLU A 41 -5.15 -10.88 -3.94
N GLY A 42 -4.67 -11.82 -4.75
CA GLY A 42 -4.49 -13.21 -4.37
C GLY A 42 -3.52 -13.36 -3.19
N LEU A 43 -2.35 -12.73 -3.27
CA LEU A 43 -1.39 -12.72 -2.17
C LEU A 43 -1.97 -12.00 -0.95
N ALA A 44 -2.57 -10.82 -1.14
CA ALA A 44 -3.17 -10.05 -0.04
C ALA A 44 -4.22 -10.88 0.72
N THR A 45 -5.10 -11.56 0.01
CA THR A 45 -6.12 -12.44 0.60
C THR A 45 -5.47 -13.60 1.34
N HIS A 46 -4.44 -14.21 0.76
CA HIS A 46 -3.73 -15.33 1.37
C HIS A 46 -3.04 -14.95 2.70
N VAL A 47 -2.55 -13.71 2.84
CA VAL A 47 -1.88 -13.23 4.06
C VAL A 47 -2.78 -12.40 4.98
N GLY A 48 -4.08 -12.27 4.66
CA GLY A 48 -5.01 -11.46 5.45
C GLY A 48 -4.75 -9.96 5.41
N MET A 49 -4.25 -9.44 4.29
CA MET A 49 -3.97 -8.02 4.06
C MET A 49 -4.90 -7.42 3.00
N LYS A 50 -4.96 -6.08 2.93
CA LYS A 50 -5.67 -5.37 1.85
C LYS A 50 -4.81 -5.37 0.58
N GLN A 51 -5.42 -5.55 -0.59
CA GLN A 51 -4.72 -5.42 -1.89
C GLN A 51 -3.97 -4.09 -2.00
N SER A 52 -4.59 -2.98 -1.55
CA SER A 52 -3.94 -1.66 -1.57
C SER A 52 -2.67 -1.59 -0.73
N ALA A 53 -2.52 -2.44 0.29
CA ALA A 53 -1.27 -2.54 1.04
C ALA A 53 -0.18 -3.17 0.18
N ILE A 54 -0.46 -4.27 -0.52
CA ILE A 54 0.50 -4.89 -1.45
C ILE A 54 0.87 -3.93 -2.58
N ALA A 55 -0.11 -3.26 -3.20
CA ALA A 55 0.15 -2.30 -4.26
C ALA A 55 1.05 -1.13 -3.81
N ARG A 56 0.87 -0.64 -2.57
CA ARG A 56 1.73 0.41 -1.99
C ARG A 56 3.15 -0.06 -1.69
N LEU A 57 3.32 -1.34 -1.38
CA LEU A 57 4.66 -1.93 -1.23
C LEU A 57 5.32 -1.99 -2.60
N GLU A 58 4.66 -2.58 -3.60
CA GLU A 58 5.24 -2.79 -4.93
C GLU A 58 5.55 -1.49 -5.68
N ASN A 59 4.73 -0.45 -5.50
CA ASN A 59 4.99 0.88 -6.06
C ASN A 59 5.99 1.72 -5.25
N LYS A 60 6.61 1.15 -4.20
CA LYS A 60 7.59 1.78 -3.31
C LYS A 60 7.08 3.03 -2.57
N SER A 61 5.76 3.23 -2.47
CA SER A 61 5.17 4.33 -1.69
C SER A 61 5.19 4.06 -0.19
N SER A 62 5.36 2.81 0.23
CA SER A 62 5.54 2.43 1.63
C SER A 62 6.59 1.34 1.78
N MET A 63 7.41 1.45 2.82
CA MET A 63 8.40 0.44 3.18
C MET A 63 7.79 -0.61 4.11
N PRO A 64 7.90 -1.91 3.80
CA PRO A 64 7.43 -2.97 4.69
C PRO A 64 8.32 -3.07 5.94
N ARG A 65 7.71 -3.38 7.09
CA ARG A 65 8.46 -3.86 8.27
C ARG A 65 8.96 -5.28 8.02
N ILE A 66 9.95 -5.71 8.81
CA ILE A 66 10.48 -7.08 8.73
C ILE A 66 9.36 -8.12 8.92
N ASP A 67 8.49 -7.95 9.92
CA ASP A 67 7.37 -8.88 10.16
C ASP A 67 6.41 -8.97 8.96
N THR A 68 6.18 -7.84 8.28
CA THR A 68 5.37 -7.79 7.06
C THR A 68 6.06 -8.52 5.92
N MET A 69 7.38 -8.34 5.77
CA MET A 69 8.16 -9.05 4.76
C MET A 69 8.09 -10.56 4.98
N LEU A 70 8.31 -11.03 6.21
CA LEU A 70 8.25 -12.46 6.54
C LEU A 70 6.86 -13.06 6.25
N LYS A 71 5.78 -12.37 6.61
CA LYS A 71 4.42 -12.79 6.29
C LYS A 71 4.16 -12.92 4.78
N LEU A 72 4.77 -12.05 3.97
CA LEU A 72 4.62 -12.10 2.52
C LEU A 72 5.48 -13.18 1.87
N LEU A 73 6.67 -13.46 2.43
CA LEU A 73 7.58 -14.48 1.91
C LEU A 73 7.13 -15.91 2.24
N GLU A 74 6.48 -16.12 3.38
CA GLU A 74 6.00 -17.44 3.84
C GLU A 74 5.13 -18.18 2.78
N PRO A 75 4.04 -17.60 2.23
CA PRO A 75 3.23 -18.29 1.22
C PRO A 75 3.95 -18.45 -0.13
N LEU A 76 5.00 -17.65 -0.37
CA LEU A 76 5.82 -17.73 -1.58
C LEU A 76 6.94 -18.79 -1.46
N GLY A 77 7.15 -19.37 -0.27
CA GLY A 77 8.21 -20.33 -0.02
C GLY A 77 9.61 -19.71 0.15
N TYR A 78 9.67 -18.42 0.48
CA TYR A 78 10.92 -17.69 0.68
C TYR A 78 11.13 -17.31 2.15
N THR A 79 12.36 -16.91 2.49
CA THR A 79 12.72 -16.35 3.80
C THR A 79 13.90 -15.38 3.66
N LEU A 80 14.26 -14.69 4.73
CA LEU A 80 15.43 -13.82 4.80
C LEU A 80 16.60 -14.53 5.48
N ALA A 81 17.81 -14.28 5.00
CA ALA A 81 19.05 -14.76 5.59
C ALA A 81 20.06 -13.61 5.72
N ILE A 82 20.86 -13.64 6.79
CA ILE A 82 21.98 -12.72 6.99
C ILE A 82 23.25 -13.46 6.58
N VAL A 83 24.03 -12.85 5.70
CA VAL A 83 25.28 -13.41 5.17
C VAL A 83 26.41 -12.39 5.34
N PRO A 84 27.67 -12.83 5.49
CA PRO A 84 28.82 -11.93 5.49
C PRO A 84 28.90 -11.11 4.19
N GLU A 85 29.32 -9.85 4.30
CA GLU A 85 29.57 -9.00 3.14
C GLU A 85 30.69 -9.60 2.28
N GLY A 86 30.47 -9.69 0.97
CA GLY A 86 31.43 -10.29 0.03
C GLY A 86 31.24 -11.79 -0.24
N THR A 87 30.28 -12.46 0.41
CA THR A 87 29.93 -13.83 -0.01
C THR A 87 29.39 -13.82 -1.44
N PRO A 88 29.98 -14.57 -2.38
CA PRO A 88 29.50 -14.60 -3.75
C PRO A 88 28.11 -15.25 -3.81
N THR A 89 27.20 -14.64 -4.57
CA THR A 89 25.79 -15.07 -4.69
C THR A 89 25.66 -16.57 -4.98
N THR A 90 26.56 -17.11 -5.80
CA THR A 90 26.63 -18.52 -6.19
C THR A 90 26.74 -19.47 -4.98
N GLU A 91 27.50 -19.10 -3.96
CA GLU A 91 27.67 -19.90 -2.74
C GLU A 91 26.45 -19.83 -1.82
N ILE A 92 25.76 -18.67 -1.79
CA ILE A 92 24.53 -18.49 -1.01
C ILE A 92 23.45 -19.45 -1.52
N VAL A 93 23.22 -19.49 -2.84
CA VAL A 93 22.20 -20.38 -3.43
C VAL A 93 22.54 -21.86 -3.25
N ALA A 94 23.82 -22.23 -3.23
CA ALA A 94 24.24 -23.62 -3.03
C ALA A 94 23.92 -24.14 -1.62
N LYS A 95 24.15 -23.32 -0.58
CA LYS A 95 23.92 -23.69 0.82
C LYS A 95 22.42 -23.78 1.19
N VAL A 96 21.55 -23.03 0.51
CA VAL A 96 20.11 -22.96 0.81
C VAL A 96 19.30 -24.15 0.26
N LYS A 97 19.84 -24.93 -0.68
CA LYS A 97 19.13 -26.02 -1.40
C LYS A 97 18.67 -27.25 -0.57
N ALA A 98 18.86 -27.26 0.76
CA ALA A 98 18.60 -28.44 1.60
C ALA A 98 17.12 -28.70 1.99
N LYS A 99 16.14 -27.87 1.58
CA LYS A 99 14.72 -28.16 1.85
C LYS A 99 13.79 -27.48 0.83
N THR A 100 13.58 -28.13 -0.30
CA THR A 100 12.60 -27.71 -1.30
C THR A 100 11.18 -27.88 -0.76
N VAL A 101 10.54 -26.78 -0.37
CA VAL A 101 9.07 -26.71 -0.28
C VAL A 101 8.59 -26.27 -1.66
N LYS A 102 7.87 -27.16 -2.35
CA LYS A 102 7.21 -26.83 -3.63
C LYS A 102 6.30 -25.61 -3.42
N PRO A 103 6.26 -24.65 -4.36
CA PRO A 103 5.27 -23.58 -4.34
C PRO A 103 3.88 -24.20 -4.17
N LYS A 104 3.15 -23.84 -3.11
CA LYS A 104 1.74 -24.23 -2.99
C LYS A 104 1.04 -23.64 -4.22
N GLU A 105 0.33 -24.48 -4.95
CA GLU A 105 -0.32 -24.12 -6.22
C GLU A 105 -0.99 -22.75 -6.10
N PRO A 106 -0.80 -21.86 -7.10
CA PRO A 106 -1.51 -20.59 -7.12
C PRO A 106 -3.00 -20.91 -7.10
N LYS A 107 -3.69 -20.57 -6.00
CA LYS A 107 -5.14 -20.58 -6.03
C LYS A 107 -5.54 -19.46 -6.99
N PRO A 108 -6.16 -19.76 -8.14
CA PRO A 108 -6.56 -18.73 -9.09
C PRO A 108 -7.58 -17.82 -8.41
N ALA A 109 -7.16 -16.62 -8.06
CA ALA A 109 -8.08 -15.60 -7.62
C ALA A 109 -8.72 -14.98 -8.85
N VAL A 110 -10.00 -15.33 -9.04
CA VAL A 110 -11.04 -14.62 -9.82
C VAL A 110 -11.22 -15.06 -11.27
N GLU A 111 -11.94 -16.17 -11.45
CA GLU A 111 -12.74 -16.45 -12.67
C GLU A 111 -14.11 -15.74 -12.63
N LYS A 112 -14.33 -14.72 -11.77
CA LYS A 112 -15.66 -14.11 -11.57
C LYS A 112 -15.67 -12.58 -11.65
N ARG A 113 -15.01 -12.02 -12.66
CA ARG A 113 -15.14 -10.57 -12.97
C ARG A 113 -16.06 -10.26 -14.15
N GLU A 114 -16.57 -11.27 -14.87
CA GLU A 114 -17.47 -11.04 -16.01
C GLU A 114 -18.95 -10.82 -15.60
N GLU A 115 -19.42 -11.40 -14.49
CA GLU A 115 -20.84 -11.31 -14.12
C GLU A 115 -21.25 -9.97 -13.49
N ARG A 116 -20.29 -9.17 -12.97
CA ARG A 116 -20.61 -7.89 -12.30
C ARG A 116 -20.91 -6.72 -13.26
N LYS A 117 -20.91 -6.93 -14.57
CA LYS A 117 -21.25 -5.87 -15.55
C LYS A 117 -22.72 -5.86 -16.01
N VAL A 118 -23.54 -6.87 -15.68
CA VAL A 118 -24.91 -6.98 -16.26
C VAL A 118 -26.02 -6.39 -15.39
N THR A 119 -25.81 -6.16 -14.09
CA THR A 119 -26.84 -5.58 -13.19
C THR A 119 -26.47 -4.19 -12.68
N ARG A 120 -26.08 -3.29 -13.60
CA ARG A 120 -26.39 -1.86 -13.42
C ARG A 120 -27.77 -1.62 -14.02
N GLN A 121 -28.81 -2.02 -13.27
CA GLN A 121 -30.16 -1.60 -13.58
C GLN A 121 -30.21 -0.06 -13.62
N LYS A 122 -30.95 0.44 -14.62
CA LYS A 122 -31.18 1.84 -14.94
C LYS A 122 -31.69 2.60 -13.70
N GLY A 123 -30.78 3.19 -12.93
CA GLY A 123 -31.09 4.19 -11.91
C GLY A 123 -31.46 5.50 -12.60
N THR A 124 -32.65 6.01 -12.24
CA THR A 124 -33.34 7.22 -12.72
C THR A 124 -32.47 8.38 -13.22
N PRO A 125 -32.89 9.12 -14.27
CA PRO A 125 -32.21 10.35 -14.69
C PRO A 125 -32.19 11.37 -13.54
N PRO A 126 -31.15 12.22 -13.43
CA PRO A 126 -31.16 13.31 -12.47
C PRO A 126 -32.33 14.24 -12.79
N LEU A 127 -33.12 14.58 -11.76
CA LEU A 127 -34.18 15.58 -11.88
C LEU A 127 -33.58 16.87 -12.43
N LYS A 128 -34.13 17.36 -13.55
CA LYS A 128 -33.80 18.69 -14.08
C LYS A 128 -34.05 19.69 -12.95
N ARG A 129 -33.03 20.46 -12.58
CA ARG A 129 -33.21 21.63 -11.72
C ARG A 129 -34.17 22.56 -12.46
N GLN A 130 -35.39 22.70 -11.95
CA GLN A 130 -36.27 23.77 -12.39
C GLN A 130 -35.60 25.08 -11.96
N HIS A 131 -35.43 25.96 -12.94
CA HIS A 131 -34.95 27.30 -12.70
C HIS A 131 -36.14 28.05 -12.13
N ASP A 132 -36.30 28.03 -10.81
CA ASP A 132 -37.35 28.78 -10.16
C ASP A 132 -37.08 30.27 -10.39
N ASP A 133 -38.04 30.87 -11.07
CA ASP A 133 -38.18 32.25 -11.43
C ASP A 133 -38.09 33.12 -10.17
N TYR A 134 -36.96 33.83 -9.97
CA TYR A 134 -36.78 34.78 -8.87
C TYR A 134 -37.55 36.07 -9.20
N SER A 135 -38.88 35.98 -9.20
CA SER A 135 -39.77 37.14 -9.20
C SER A 135 -40.09 37.53 -7.76
N GLN A 136 -39.40 38.59 -7.32
CA GLN A 136 -39.86 39.63 -6.40
C GLN A 136 -40.56 39.20 -5.09
N GLY A 137 -39.82 39.28 -3.97
CA GLY A 137 -40.39 39.39 -2.62
C GLY A 137 -39.78 40.61 -1.91
N PRO A 138 -40.57 41.46 -1.21
CA PRO A 138 -40.11 42.78 -0.78
C PRO A 138 -39.14 42.71 0.40
N THR A 139 -38.01 43.41 0.27
CA THR A 139 -37.04 43.62 1.34
C THR A 139 -37.70 44.38 2.50
N ARG A 140 -37.77 43.76 3.69
CA ARG A 140 -38.21 44.43 4.92
C ARG A 140 -37.26 45.58 5.25
N LEU A 141 -37.80 46.80 5.28
CA LEU A 141 -37.15 47.98 5.85
C LEU A 141 -36.89 47.75 7.34
N ILE A 142 -35.65 48.01 7.75
CA ILE A 142 -35.18 47.97 9.13
C ILE A 142 -35.61 49.30 9.77
N ASN A 143 -36.61 49.28 10.65
CA ASN A 143 -36.87 50.40 11.55
C ASN A 143 -35.96 50.26 12.76
N VAL A 144 -34.94 51.12 12.85
CA VAL A 144 -34.28 51.44 14.11
C VAL A 144 -34.53 52.93 14.33
N SER A 145 -35.54 53.24 15.13
CA SER A 145 -35.82 54.59 15.60
C SER A 145 -35.48 54.66 17.08
N GLY A 146 -34.69 55.66 17.46
CA GLY A 146 -34.54 56.16 18.84
C GLY A 146 -33.34 55.60 19.59
N ASP A 147 -32.22 56.32 19.63
CA ASP A 147 -32.08 57.31 20.71
C ASP A 147 -30.92 58.27 20.43
N MET A 148 -31.30 59.55 20.35
CA MET A 148 -30.48 60.72 20.61
C MET A 148 -30.37 60.89 22.13
N PHE A 149 -29.17 60.93 22.69
CA PHE A 149 -28.86 61.71 23.90
C PHE A 149 -27.40 62.19 23.85
N ASP A 150 -27.27 63.50 24.08
CA ASP A 150 -26.12 64.42 24.24
C ASP A 150 -24.68 63.93 23.94
#